data_AF-A0A951AVP4-F1
#
_entry.id   AF-A0A951AVP4-F1
#
_cell.length_a   1.000
_cell.length_b   1.000
_cell.length_c   1.000
_cell.angle_alpha   90.00
_cell.angle_beta   90.00
_cell.angle_gamma   90.00
#
_symmetry.space_group_name_H-M   'P 1'
#
loop_
_entity.id
_entity.type
_entity.pdbx_description
1 polymer ?
#
loop_
_entity_poly.entity_id
_entity_poly.type
_entity_poly.pdbx_seq_one_letter_code
_entity_poly.pdbx_strand_id
1 'polypeptide(L)'
;MAEAPGREVAVATDGRAGAGLAAIAQTARWAGIAQLISFYRYIAFNVPRVTTTVGIVVLLGIAAIRLYWLVGGFPLPVYPAYLGGYFGLLVAVAVLAAGSMVIGLKPRLVRLGWVLGSVVSVASIAMYVASRTVGLPGLPRLLRWWDYPLGTFAMALAALFVALHLSVVTGMNVAYPQRRDWHD
;
A
#
# COMPACT_ATOMS: atom_id res chain seq x y z
N MET A 1 -24.88 54.63 -54.55
CA MET A 1 -23.41 54.52 -54.67
C MET A 1 -22.86 54.45 -53.26
N ALA A 2 -22.06 53.41 -52.96
CA ALA A 2 -21.17 53.27 -51.81
C ALA A 2 -21.83 53.22 -50.40
N GLU A 3 -21.46 52.38 -49.44
CA GLU A 3 -20.54 51.24 -49.31
C GLU A 3 -20.76 50.76 -47.86
N ALA A 4 -20.94 49.46 -47.63
CA ALA A 4 -20.96 48.89 -46.30
C ALA A 4 -19.57 48.32 -45.99
N PRO A 5 -18.98 48.64 -44.83
CA PRO A 5 -18.05 47.74 -44.17
C PRO A 5 -18.51 47.56 -42.71
N GLY A 6 -18.34 46.45 -42.01
CA GLY A 6 -17.59 45.22 -42.24
C GLY A 6 -17.70 44.55 -40.87
N ARG A 7 -18.55 43.53 -40.76
CA ARG A 7 -18.87 42.88 -39.49
C ARG A 7 -17.80 41.84 -39.21
N GLU A 8 -16.74 42.25 -38.52
CA GLU A 8 -15.70 41.35 -38.05
C GLU A 8 -16.26 40.55 -36.86
N VAL A 9 -16.74 39.34 -37.15
CA VAL A 9 -17.16 38.39 -36.13
C VAL A 9 -15.90 37.71 -35.62
N ALA A 10 -15.30 38.27 -34.57
CA ALA A 10 -14.28 37.59 -33.79
C ALA A 10 -14.90 36.31 -33.20
N VAL A 11 -14.59 35.16 -33.80
CA VAL A 11 -14.87 33.85 -33.24
C VAL A 11 -13.94 33.69 -32.05
N ALA A 12 -14.41 34.14 -30.89
CA ALA A 12 -13.84 33.78 -29.60
C ALA A 12 -14.06 32.28 -29.41
N THR A 13 -13.04 31.49 -29.73
CA THR A 13 -12.99 30.07 -29.38
C THR A 13 -12.97 29.96 -27.86
N ASP A 14 -14.14 29.58 -27.32
CA ASP A 14 -14.44 29.53 -25.90
C ASP A 14 -13.54 28.49 -25.20
N GLY A 15 -12.54 28.98 -24.46
CA GLY A 15 -11.66 28.17 -23.60
C GLY A 15 -12.39 27.42 -22.47
N ARG A 16 -13.71 27.62 -22.32
CA ARG A 16 -14.55 26.87 -21.35
C ARG A 16 -14.79 25.42 -21.74
N ALA A 17 -14.72 25.06 -23.03
CA ALA A 17 -14.96 23.69 -23.47
C ALA A 17 -13.89 22.70 -22.95
N GLY A 18 -12.63 23.13 -22.85
CA GLY A 18 -11.53 22.29 -22.37
C GLY A 18 -11.56 22.02 -20.86
N ALA A 19 -12.00 23.00 -20.07
CA ALA A 19 -12.09 22.88 -18.60
C ALA A 19 -13.21 21.91 -18.18
N GLY A 20 -14.35 21.93 -18.90
CA GLY A 20 -15.46 20.99 -18.67
C GLY A 20 -15.07 19.54 -18.95
N LEU A 21 -14.34 19.28 -20.04
CA LEU A 21 -13.86 17.93 -20.37
C LEU A 21 -12.82 17.40 -19.38
N ALA A 22 -11.92 18.26 -18.89
CA ALA A 22 -10.97 17.90 -17.85
C ALA A 22 -11.65 17.58 -16.52
N ALA A 23 -12.67 18.35 -16.14
CA ALA A 23 -13.46 18.10 -14.94
C ALA A 23 -14.27 16.80 -15.04
N ILE A 24 -14.88 16.51 -16.21
CA ILE A 24 -15.61 15.26 -16.47
C ILE A 24 -14.66 14.05 -16.51
N ALA A 25 -13.47 14.19 -17.09
CA ALA A 25 -12.46 13.12 -17.08
C ALA A 25 -11.90 12.88 -15.66
N GLN A 26 -11.77 13.93 -14.85
CA GLN A 26 -11.33 13.83 -13.47
C GLN A 26 -12.41 13.16 -12.61
N THR A 27 -13.68 13.55 -12.71
CA THR A 27 -14.79 12.91 -11.99
C THR A 27 -15.04 11.48 -12.48
N ALA A 28 -14.87 11.18 -13.77
CA ALA A 28 -14.99 9.82 -14.31
C ALA A 28 -13.90 8.88 -13.77
N ARG A 29 -12.66 9.37 -13.59
CA ARG A 29 -11.60 8.60 -12.93
C ARG A 29 -11.91 8.31 -11.46
N TRP A 30 -12.47 9.27 -10.74
CA TRP A 30 -12.89 9.09 -9.35
C TRP A 30 -14.11 8.19 -9.22
N ALA A 31 -15.07 8.31 -10.14
CA ALA A 31 -16.23 7.44 -10.22
C ALA A 31 -15.81 6.01 -10.60
N GLY A 32 -14.87 5.82 -11.52
CA GLY A 32 -14.35 4.50 -11.88
C GLY A 32 -13.63 3.81 -10.72
N ILE A 33 -12.84 4.53 -9.92
CA ILE A 33 -12.23 4.00 -8.70
C ILE A 33 -13.30 3.70 -7.64
N ALA A 34 -14.27 4.60 -7.44
CA ALA A 34 -15.37 4.40 -6.49
C ALA A 34 -16.32 3.26 -6.89
N GLN A 35 -16.51 3.05 -8.20
CA GLN A 35 -17.35 2.01 -8.77
C GLN A 35 -16.61 0.67 -8.83
N LEU A 36 -15.29 0.67 -9.00
CA LEU A 36 -14.45 -0.51 -8.78
C LEU A 36 -14.48 -0.93 -7.30
N ILE A 37 -14.44 0.04 -6.38
CA ILE A 37 -14.64 -0.19 -4.93
C ILE A 37 -16.05 -0.70 -4.64
N SER A 38 -17.10 -0.20 -5.31
CA SER A 38 -18.48 -0.67 -5.11
C SER A 38 -18.77 -2.03 -5.77
N PHE A 39 -18.09 -2.37 -6.87
CA PHE A 39 -18.17 -3.70 -7.48
C PHE A 39 -17.46 -4.73 -6.58
N TYR A 40 -16.34 -4.34 -5.96
CA TYR A 40 -15.70 -5.11 -4.89
C TYR A 40 -16.58 -5.27 -3.65
N ARG A 41 -17.45 -4.29 -3.33
CA ARG A 41 -18.46 -4.38 -2.27
C ARG A 41 -19.50 -5.49 -2.53
N TYR A 42 -19.73 -5.87 -3.79
CA TYR A 42 -20.64 -6.97 -4.15
C TYR A 42 -19.95 -8.34 -4.11
N ILE A 43 -18.62 -8.39 -4.31
CA ILE A 43 -17.77 -9.52 -3.90
C ILE A 43 -17.36 -9.32 -2.43
N ALA A 44 -18.34 -9.12 -1.56
CA ALA A 44 -18.12 -9.17 -0.13
C ALA A 44 -17.68 -10.61 0.20
N PHE A 45 -16.37 -10.88 0.16
CA PHE A 45 -15.78 -12.05 0.78
C PHE A 45 -16.00 -11.90 2.28
N ASN A 46 -17.19 -12.29 2.75
CA ASN A 46 -17.47 -12.51 4.16
C ASN A 46 -16.77 -13.81 4.60
N VAL A 47 -15.47 -13.89 4.36
CA VAL A 47 -14.62 -15.00 4.75
C VAL A 47 -13.52 -14.44 5.64
N PRO A 48 -13.84 -14.16 6.92
CA PRO A 48 -12.91 -13.56 7.87
C PRO A 48 -11.58 -14.32 7.98
N ARG A 49 -11.62 -15.62 7.67
CA ARG A 49 -10.45 -16.50 7.62
C ARG A 49 -9.56 -16.23 6.40
N VAL A 50 -10.12 -15.98 5.22
CA VAL A 50 -9.32 -15.71 4.00
C VAL A 50 -8.55 -14.40 4.16
N THR A 51 -9.21 -13.35 4.63
CA THR A 51 -8.58 -12.04 4.88
C THR A 51 -7.44 -12.13 5.88
N THR A 52 -7.66 -12.84 6.98
CA THR A 52 -6.61 -13.08 7.98
C THR A 52 -5.49 -13.95 7.42
N THR A 53 -5.80 -15.00 6.65
CA THR A 53 -4.78 -15.85 6.00
C THR A 53 -3.94 -15.06 5.01
N VAL A 54 -4.56 -14.21 4.19
CA VAL A 54 -3.83 -13.32 3.26
C VAL A 54 -2.95 -12.36 4.05
N GLY A 55 -3.45 -11.75 5.12
CA GLY A 55 -2.66 -10.90 6.01
C GLY A 55 -1.44 -11.62 6.59
N ILE A 56 -1.63 -12.84 7.08
CA ILE A 56 -0.55 -13.70 7.60
C ILE A 56 0.47 -14.01 6.51
N VAL A 57 0.02 -14.47 5.32
CA VAL A 57 0.90 -14.82 4.21
C VAL A 57 1.72 -13.61 3.76
N VAL A 58 1.11 -12.43 3.67
CA VAL A 58 1.81 -11.18 3.32
C VAL A 58 2.85 -10.82 4.39
N LEU A 59 2.51 -10.92 5.68
CA LEU A 59 3.48 -10.67 6.77
C LEU A 59 4.65 -11.65 6.75
N LEU A 60 4.37 -12.93 6.51
CA LEU A 60 5.41 -13.95 6.38
C LEU A 60 6.27 -13.71 5.14
N GLY A 61 5.70 -13.25 4.03
CA GLY A 61 6.45 -12.85 2.84
C GLY A 61 7.39 -11.67 3.13
N ILE A 62 6.91 -10.65 3.84
CA ILE A 62 7.75 -9.52 4.29
C ILE A 62 8.88 -10.05 5.19
N ALA A 63 8.56 -10.88 6.19
CA ALA A 63 9.53 -11.47 7.10
C ALA A 63 10.58 -12.30 6.36
N ALA A 64 10.18 -13.13 5.39
CA ALA A 64 11.07 -13.96 4.60
C ALA A 64 12.07 -13.11 3.80
N ILE A 65 11.62 -12.02 3.16
CA ILE A 65 12.52 -11.13 2.42
C ILE A 65 13.50 -10.44 3.38
N ARG A 66 13.05 -10.01 4.57
CA ARG A 66 13.94 -9.40 5.56
C ARG A 66 14.94 -10.38 6.15
N LEU A 67 14.51 -11.62 6.38
CA LEU A 67 15.38 -12.70 6.83
C LEU A 67 16.42 -13.06 5.75
N TYR A 68 16.02 -13.08 4.48
CA TYR A 68 16.93 -13.30 3.37
C TYR A 68 18.06 -12.27 3.34
N TRP A 69 17.76 -10.97 3.52
CA TRP A 69 18.79 -9.93 3.62
C TRP A 69 19.61 -10.00 4.91
N LEU A 70 18.99 -10.43 6.01
CA LEU A 70 19.67 -10.59 7.30
C LEU A 70 20.70 -11.72 7.27
N VAL A 71 20.38 -12.86 6.66
CA VAL A 71 21.21 -14.07 6.66
C VAL A 71 22.11 -14.14 5.42
N GLY A 72 21.58 -13.83 4.24
CA GLY A 72 22.32 -13.88 2.98
C GLY A 72 23.31 -12.73 2.81
N GLY A 73 23.20 -11.70 3.66
CA GLY A 73 23.94 -10.45 3.50
C GLY A 73 23.46 -9.67 2.27
N PHE A 74 23.61 -8.35 2.32
CA PHE A 74 23.52 -7.56 1.10
C PHE A 74 24.77 -7.79 0.25
N PRO A 75 24.70 -7.76 -1.10
CA PRO A 75 25.88 -7.79 -1.98
C PRO A 75 26.68 -6.48 -1.89
N LEU A 76 27.15 -6.15 -0.69
CA LEU A 76 27.85 -4.93 -0.34
C LEU A 76 29.13 -5.32 0.42
N PRO A 77 30.27 -4.64 0.14
CA PRO A 77 31.55 -4.98 0.76
C PRO A 77 31.58 -4.84 2.29
N VAL A 78 30.74 -3.97 2.84
CA VAL A 78 30.60 -3.73 4.28
C VAL A 78 29.11 -3.68 4.62
N TYR A 79 28.66 -4.60 5.46
CA TYR A 79 27.28 -4.66 5.94
C TYR A 79 27.18 -4.01 7.33
N PRO A 80 26.55 -2.83 7.47
CA PRO A 80 26.46 -2.15 8.75
C PRO A 80 25.59 -2.90 9.76
N ALA A 81 26.08 -3.06 10.99
CA ALA A 81 25.38 -3.79 12.06
C ALA A 81 23.98 -3.21 12.38
N TYR A 82 23.79 -1.89 12.22
CA TYR A 82 22.49 -1.25 12.45
C TYR A 82 21.40 -1.74 11.47
N LEU A 83 21.75 -2.12 10.24
CA LEU A 83 20.80 -2.72 9.30
C LEU A 83 20.41 -4.14 9.70
N GLY A 84 21.38 -4.91 10.21
CA GLY A 84 21.12 -6.23 10.79
C GLY A 84 20.11 -6.14 11.92
N GLY A 85 20.31 -5.21 12.86
CA GLY A 85 19.35 -4.95 13.94
C GLY A 85 17.96 -4.54 13.43
N TYR A 86 17.90 -3.64 12.45
CA TYR A 86 16.64 -3.22 11.84
C TYR A 86 15.88 -4.37 11.16
N PHE A 87 16.54 -5.19 10.34
CA PHE A 87 15.88 -6.33 9.70
C PHE A 87 15.49 -7.41 10.72
N GLY A 88 16.35 -7.71 11.69
CA GLY A 88 16.04 -8.65 12.77
C GLY A 88 14.81 -8.21 13.57
N LEU A 89 14.73 -6.93 13.93
CA LEU A 89 13.58 -6.35 14.62
C LEU A 89 12.29 -6.50 13.79
N LEU A 90 12.34 -6.17 12.49
CA LEU A 90 11.16 -6.27 11.64
C LEU A 90 10.71 -7.71 11.40
N VAL A 91 11.65 -8.66 11.28
CA VAL A 91 11.31 -10.10 11.24
C VAL A 91 10.60 -10.49 12.53
N ALA A 92 11.16 -10.14 13.69
CA ALA A 92 10.56 -10.48 14.98
C ALA A 92 9.14 -9.90 15.12
N VAL A 93 8.94 -8.62 14.81
CA VAL A 93 7.63 -7.98 14.90
C VAL A 93 6.64 -8.56 13.87
N ALA A 94 7.08 -8.86 12.65
CA ALA A 94 6.22 -9.48 11.63
C ALA A 94 5.77 -10.90 12.04
N VAL A 95 6.67 -11.71 12.60
CA VAL A 95 6.35 -13.05 13.11
C VAL A 95 5.42 -12.97 14.32
N LEU A 96 5.65 -12.03 15.24
CA LEU A 96 4.75 -11.80 16.37
C LEU A 96 3.36 -11.34 15.91
N ALA A 97 3.29 -10.46 14.92
CA ALA A 97 2.04 -10.02 14.31
C ALA A 97 1.28 -11.22 13.69
N ALA A 98 1.95 -12.02 12.85
CA ALA A 98 1.38 -13.21 12.26
C ALA A 98 0.92 -14.23 13.33
N GLY A 99 1.76 -14.50 14.34
CA GLY A 99 1.44 -15.41 15.44
C GLY A 99 0.22 -14.95 16.24
N SER A 100 0.10 -13.64 16.52
CA SER A 100 -1.06 -13.10 17.22
C SER A 100 -2.39 -13.25 16.43
N MET A 101 -2.31 -13.23 15.09
CA MET A 101 -3.45 -13.49 14.21
C MET A 101 -3.82 -14.98 14.14
N VAL A 102 -2.82 -15.88 14.11
CA VAL A 102 -3.03 -17.34 14.08
C VAL A 102 -3.63 -17.84 15.38
N ILE A 103 -3.09 -17.39 16.52
CA ILE A 103 -3.52 -17.89 17.83
C ILE A 103 -4.96 -17.50 18.09
N GLY A 104 -5.46 -16.35 17.60
CA GLY A 104 -6.89 -16.08 17.41
C GLY A 104 -7.81 -16.16 18.64
N LEU A 105 -7.28 -16.46 19.84
CA LEU A 105 -8.05 -16.76 21.05
C LEU A 105 -8.78 -15.52 21.61
N LYS A 106 -8.25 -14.32 21.33
CA LYS A 106 -8.78 -13.06 21.86
C LYS A 106 -8.87 -12.01 20.75
N PRO A 107 -10.02 -11.31 20.58
CA PRO A 107 -10.18 -10.25 19.58
C PRO A 107 -9.12 -9.14 19.71
N ARG A 108 -8.65 -8.88 20.94
CA ARG A 108 -7.58 -7.91 21.22
C ARG A 108 -6.24 -8.34 20.60
N LEU A 109 -5.90 -9.63 20.65
CA LEU A 109 -4.65 -10.13 20.09
C LEU A 109 -4.65 -10.03 18.56
N VAL A 110 -5.78 -10.35 17.92
CA VAL A 110 -5.89 -10.21 16.47
C VAL A 110 -5.77 -8.74 16.05
N ARG A 111 -6.43 -7.82 16.77
CA ARG A 111 -6.29 -6.37 16.52
C ARG A 111 -4.85 -5.89 16.69
N LEU A 112 -4.16 -6.36 17.74
CA LEU A 112 -2.74 -6.06 17.94
C LEU A 112 -1.90 -6.56 16.76
N GLY A 113 -2.17 -7.76 16.23
CA GLY A 113 -1.50 -8.27 15.04
C GLY A 113 -1.64 -7.35 13.83
N TRP A 114 -2.84 -6.84 13.57
CA TRP A 114 -3.09 -5.91 12.46
C TRP A 114 -2.34 -4.58 12.62
N VAL A 115 -2.30 -4.05 13.84
CA VAL A 115 -1.55 -2.83 14.16
C VAL A 115 -0.05 -3.06 14.00
N LEU A 116 0.49 -4.13 14.59
CA LEU A 116 1.91 -4.47 14.50
C LEU A 116 2.35 -4.71 13.05
N GLY A 117 1.54 -5.44 12.27
CA GLY A 117 1.79 -5.64 10.85
C GLY A 117 1.80 -4.33 10.06
N SER A 118 0.94 -3.37 10.42
CA SER A 118 0.92 -2.05 9.78
C SER A 118 2.13 -1.22 10.13
N VAL A 119 2.57 -1.26 11.39
CA VAL A 119 3.81 -0.60 11.83
C VAL A 119 4.99 -1.17 11.04
N VAL A 120 5.09 -2.50 10.90
CA VAL A 120 6.13 -3.16 10.10
C VAL A 120 6.09 -2.70 8.64
N SER A 121 4.91 -2.68 8.02
CA SER A 121 4.76 -2.28 6.61
C SER A 121 5.08 -0.80 6.39
N VAL A 122 4.61 0.10 7.25
CA VAL A 122 4.91 1.53 7.15
C VAL A 122 6.40 1.79 7.40
N ALA A 123 6.99 1.19 8.43
CA ALA A 123 8.43 1.30 8.70
C ALA A 123 9.26 0.75 7.54
N SER A 124 8.78 -0.31 6.89
CA SER A 124 9.40 -0.89 5.70
C SER A 124 9.39 0.07 4.52
N ILE A 125 8.24 0.71 4.25
CA ILE A 125 8.08 1.68 3.17
C ILE A 125 8.94 2.91 3.43
N ALA A 126 8.85 3.48 4.64
CA ALA A 126 9.62 4.66 5.03
C ALA A 126 11.13 4.43 4.87
N MET A 127 11.64 3.30 5.37
CA MET A 127 13.07 2.97 5.25
C MET A 127 13.50 2.77 3.80
N TYR A 128 12.69 2.09 2.98
CA TYR A 128 12.99 1.90 1.56
C TYR A 128 13.07 3.25 0.84
N VAL A 129 12.07 4.10 1.01
CA VAL A 129 12.07 5.44 0.41
C VAL A 129 13.26 6.26 0.90
N ALA A 130 13.51 6.32 2.21
CA ALA A 130 14.64 7.06 2.79
C ALA A 130 15.99 6.56 2.26
N SER A 131 16.15 5.24 2.12
CA SER A 131 17.37 4.65 1.57
C SER A 131 17.65 5.05 0.13
N ARG A 132 16.61 5.33 -0.67
CA ARG A 132 16.73 5.71 -2.08
C ARG A 132 16.84 7.23 -2.30
N THR A 133 16.27 8.03 -1.39
CA THR A 133 16.21 9.50 -1.52
C THR A 133 17.35 10.21 -0.80
N VAL A 134 17.56 9.90 0.48
CA VAL A 134 18.57 10.55 1.35
C VAL A 134 19.85 9.71 1.39
N GLY A 135 19.72 8.39 1.17
CA GLY A 135 20.83 7.46 1.26
C GLY A 135 21.05 7.00 2.70
N LEU A 136 21.70 5.84 2.84
CA LEU A 136 22.02 5.27 4.13
C LEU A 136 23.51 5.50 4.45
N PRO A 137 23.85 5.86 5.69
CA PRO A 137 25.25 6.00 6.12
C PRO A 137 26.03 4.71 5.85
N GLY A 138 27.14 4.81 5.11
CA GLY A 138 27.95 3.66 4.72
C GLY A 138 27.46 2.90 3.48
N LEU A 139 26.36 3.34 2.84
CA LEU A 139 25.74 2.65 1.68
C LEU A 139 25.34 3.61 0.56
N PRO A 140 26.30 4.36 -0.03
CA PRO A 140 26.00 5.33 -1.09
C PRO A 140 25.48 4.66 -2.37
N ARG A 141 25.83 3.39 -2.62
CA ARG A 141 25.35 2.63 -3.80
C ARG A 141 23.83 2.43 -3.83
N LEU A 142 23.15 2.49 -2.69
CA LEU A 142 21.69 2.34 -2.65
C LEU A 142 20.94 3.59 -3.12
N LEU A 143 21.62 4.74 -3.11
CA LEU A 143 21.05 6.02 -3.51
C LEU A 143 20.67 5.96 -5.01
N ARG A 144 19.42 6.35 -5.34
CA ARG A 144 18.85 6.30 -6.71
C ARG A 144 18.77 4.94 -7.39
N TRP A 145 19.13 3.83 -6.74
CA TRP A 145 19.12 2.52 -7.37
C TRP A 145 17.76 1.81 -7.26
N TRP A 146 16.73 2.34 -7.90
CA TRP A 146 15.33 1.87 -7.76
C TRP A 146 15.06 0.47 -8.32
N ASP A 147 15.93 -0.04 -9.19
CA ASP A 147 15.68 -1.24 -10.01
C ASP A 147 16.02 -2.58 -9.32
N TYR A 148 15.92 -2.64 -7.99
CA TYR A 148 16.18 -3.89 -7.27
C TYR A 148 14.88 -4.70 -7.08
N PRO A 149 14.68 -5.80 -7.81
CA PRO A 149 13.38 -6.48 -7.92
C PRO A 149 12.86 -6.95 -6.57
N LEU A 150 13.74 -7.49 -5.72
CA LEU A 150 13.36 -7.99 -4.40
C LEU A 150 12.97 -6.85 -3.44
N GLY A 151 13.55 -5.66 -3.61
CA GLY A 151 13.18 -4.46 -2.85
C GLY A 151 11.81 -3.94 -3.25
N THR A 152 11.55 -3.85 -4.55
CA THR A 152 10.23 -3.45 -5.09
C THR A 152 9.15 -4.46 -4.73
N PHE A 153 9.46 -5.76 -4.74
CA PHE A 153 8.53 -6.80 -4.30
C PHE A 153 8.19 -6.68 -2.81
N ALA A 154 9.18 -6.41 -1.94
CA ALA A 154 8.93 -6.13 -0.53
C ALA A 154 8.04 -4.89 -0.31
N MET A 155 8.21 -3.85 -1.14
CA MET A 155 7.35 -2.66 -1.12
C MET A 155 5.92 -2.98 -1.54
N ALA A 156 5.75 -3.79 -2.58
CA ALA A 156 4.43 -4.22 -3.03
C ALA A 156 3.70 -5.01 -1.92
N LEU A 157 4.39 -5.94 -1.23
CA LEU A 157 3.82 -6.67 -0.10
C LEU A 157 3.46 -5.76 1.07
N ALA A 158 4.33 -4.80 1.42
CA ALA A 158 4.05 -3.84 2.48
C ALA A 158 2.85 -2.96 2.15
N ALA A 159 2.77 -2.45 0.92
CA ALA A 159 1.64 -1.66 0.43
C ALA A 159 0.35 -2.48 0.41
N LEU A 160 0.42 -3.75 -0.02
CA LEU A 160 -0.70 -4.69 -0.02
C LEU A 160 -1.23 -4.91 1.40
N PHE A 161 -0.34 -5.09 2.39
CA PHE A 161 -0.76 -5.24 3.79
C PHE A 161 -1.47 -3.98 4.30
N VAL A 162 -0.94 -2.79 4.01
CA VAL A 162 -1.57 -1.52 4.42
C VAL A 162 -2.94 -1.37 3.78
N ALA A 163 -3.06 -1.64 2.48
CA ALA A 163 -4.35 -1.61 1.78
C ALA A 163 -5.34 -2.63 2.37
N LEU A 164 -4.86 -3.83 2.71
CA LEU A 164 -5.68 -4.87 3.34
C LEU A 164 -6.16 -4.43 4.73
N HIS A 165 -5.29 -3.86 5.56
CA HIS A 165 -5.69 -3.39 6.89
C HIS A 165 -6.66 -2.19 6.80
N LEU A 166 -6.44 -1.26 5.86
CA LEU A 166 -7.38 -0.17 5.61
C LEU A 166 -8.74 -0.72 5.21
N SER A 167 -8.80 -1.72 4.32
CA SER A 167 -10.03 -2.40 3.92
C SER A 167 -10.80 -2.99 5.12
N VAL A 168 -10.07 -3.58 6.08
CA VAL A 168 -10.63 -4.11 7.33
C VAL A 168 -11.18 -2.99 8.23
N VAL A 169 -10.44 -1.88 8.37
CA VAL A 169 -10.86 -0.74 9.20
C VAL A 169 -12.05 -0.01 8.59
N THR A 170 -12.10 0.15 7.27
CA THR A 170 -13.22 0.79 6.56
C THR A 170 -14.46 -0.10 6.49
N GLY A 171 -14.39 -1.34 6.97
CA GLY A 171 -15.50 -2.29 6.93
C GLY A 171 -15.84 -2.79 5.54
N MET A 172 -14.93 -2.63 4.56
CA MET A 172 -15.05 -3.27 3.24
C MET A 172 -14.77 -4.76 3.33
N ASN A 173 -13.89 -5.15 4.26
CA ASN A 173 -13.53 -6.54 4.52
C ASN A 173 -13.68 -6.84 6.02
N VAL A 174 -14.06 -8.07 6.33
CA VAL A 174 -14.23 -8.54 7.71
C VAL A 174 -13.02 -9.39 8.06
N ALA A 175 -12.34 -9.10 9.17
CA ALA A 175 -11.27 -9.94 9.70
C ALA A 175 -11.77 -10.74 10.92
N TYR A 176 -11.26 -11.95 11.09
CA TYR A 176 -11.61 -12.78 12.25
C TYR A 176 -11.25 -12.03 13.55
N PRO A 177 -12.07 -12.00 14.62
CA PRO A 177 -13.23 -12.85 14.90
C PRO A 177 -14.60 -12.18 14.71
N GLN A 178 -14.67 -11.00 14.08
CA GLN A 178 -15.89 -10.19 14.11
C GLN A 178 -16.90 -10.72 13.09
N ARG A 179 -18.01 -11.32 13.54
CA ARG A 179 -19.19 -11.59 12.70
C ARG A 179 -20.06 -10.34 12.80
N ARG A 180 -20.26 -9.60 11.71
CA ARG A 180 -21.40 -8.67 11.65
C ARG A 180 -22.58 -9.52 11.23
N ASP A 181 -23.45 -9.83 12.19
CA ASP A 181 -24.76 -10.39 11.93
C ASP A 181 -25.51 -9.36 11.09
N TRP A 182 -25.70 -9.65 9.81
CA TRP A 182 -26.64 -8.91 8.99
C TRP A 182 -28.03 -9.38 9.41
N HIS A 183 -28.78 -8.50 10.08
CA HIS A 183 -30.21 -8.69 10.24
C HIS A 183 -30.86 -8.24 8.93
N ASP A 184 -31.52 -9.19 8.26
CA ASP A 184 -32.49 -8.92 7.19
C ASP A 184 -33.74 -8.21 7.75
#